data_AF-A0AAJ3LSH4-F1
#
_entry.id   AF-A0AAJ3LSH4-F1
#
_cell.length_a   1.000
_cell.length_b   1.000
_cell.length_c   1.000
_cell.angle_alpha   90.00
_cell.angle_beta   90.00
_cell.angle_gamma   90.00
#
_symmetry.space_group_name_H-M   'P 1'
#
loop_
_entity.id
_entity.type
_entity.pdbx_description
1 polymer ?
#
loop_
_entity_poly.entity_id
_entity_poly.type
_entity_poly.pdbx_seq_one_letter_code
_entity_poly.pdbx_strand_id
1 'polypeptide(L)'
;MSEVIQAQPLNPFTLPLYQRRLIEASAGTGKTYTIGLLYLRLLLGLGGESAFLRPLSVEEILVVTFTEAATDELRARIRNNIHELRLACIRNDIESSNDAYNKLLEQIQN
;
A
#
# COMPACT_ATOMS: atom_id res chain seq x y z
N MET A 1 -16.01 -16.11 -24.68
CA MET A 1 -15.08 -17.05 -24.03
C MET A 1 -14.71 -16.41 -22.69
N SER A 2 -15.22 -16.94 -21.58
CA SER A 2 -14.92 -16.43 -20.24
C SER A 2 -13.50 -16.82 -19.86
N GLU A 3 -12.61 -15.84 -19.73
CA GLU A 3 -11.27 -16.07 -19.16
C GLU A 3 -11.42 -16.62 -17.74
N VAL A 4 -10.75 -17.75 -17.48
CA VAL A 4 -10.59 -18.27 -16.12
C VAL A 4 -9.57 -17.39 -15.42
N ILE A 5 -10.02 -16.54 -14.50
CA ILE A 5 -9.12 -15.72 -13.67
C ILE A 5 -8.50 -16.64 -12.62
N GLN A 6 -7.24 -17.03 -12.81
CA GLN A 6 -6.46 -17.71 -11.78
C GLN A 6 -5.89 -16.69 -10.78
N ALA A 7 -6.20 -16.88 -9.50
CA ALA A 7 -5.62 -16.07 -8.43
C ALA A 7 -4.12 -16.37 -8.29
N GLN A 8 -3.32 -15.33 -8.01
CA GLN A 8 -1.89 -15.44 -7.75
C GLN A 8 -1.58 -14.94 -6.33
N PRO A 9 -0.52 -15.45 -5.68
CA PRO A 9 -0.07 -14.92 -4.40
C PRO A 9 0.19 -13.42 -4.47
N LEU A 10 -0.43 -12.67 -3.55
CA LEU A 10 -0.30 -11.22 -3.52
C LEU A 10 1.09 -10.80 -3.01
N ASN A 11 1.81 -10.02 -3.82
CA ASN A 11 2.92 -9.20 -3.35
C ASN A 11 2.49 -7.72 -3.37
N PRO A 12 2.31 -7.07 -2.20
CA PRO A 12 1.84 -5.68 -2.15
C PRO A 12 2.85 -4.67 -2.70
N PHE A 13 4.14 -5.01 -2.80
CA PHE A 13 5.19 -4.12 -3.30
C PHE A 13 5.27 -4.09 -4.82
N THR A 14 4.78 -5.14 -5.49
CA THR A 14 4.86 -5.30 -6.95
C THR A 14 3.50 -5.48 -7.62
N LEU A 15 2.39 -5.49 -6.87
CA LEU A 15 1.04 -5.50 -7.43
C LEU A 15 0.88 -4.33 -8.40
N PRO A 16 0.50 -4.58 -9.67
CA PRO A 16 0.27 -3.50 -10.63
C PRO A 16 -0.91 -2.62 -10.20
N LEU A 17 -0.67 -1.32 -10.03
CA LEU A 17 -1.66 -0.35 -9.54
C LEU A 17 -2.51 0.31 -10.63
N TYR A 18 -2.36 -0.14 -11.88
CA TYR A 18 -3.21 0.26 -13.01
C TYR A 18 -4.26 -0.80 -13.32
N GLN A 19 -5.32 -0.38 -14.02
CA GLN A 19 -6.49 -1.19 -14.34
C GLN A 19 -7.21 -1.70 -13.07
N ARG A 20 -8.13 -2.65 -13.23
CA ARG A 20 -8.86 -3.27 -12.11
C ARG A 20 -8.09 -4.47 -11.59
N ARG A 21 -8.00 -4.58 -10.26
CA ARG A 21 -7.43 -5.71 -9.54
C ARG A 21 -8.44 -6.21 -8.52
N LEU A 22 -8.56 -7.53 -8.42
CA LEU A 22 -9.33 -8.20 -7.38
C LEU A 22 -8.34 -8.88 -6.44
N ILE A 23 -8.41 -8.56 -5.16
CA ILE A 23 -7.57 -9.16 -4.11
C ILE A 23 -8.50 -9.98 -3.21
N GLU A 24 -8.28 -11.29 -3.20
CA GLU A 24 -8.94 -12.18 -2.25
C GLU A 24 -8.15 -12.24 -0.94
N ALA A 25 -8.82 -12.12 0.20
CA ALA A 25 -8.16 -12.13 1.50
C ALA A 25 -9.07 -12.66 2.62
N SER A 26 -8.69 -13.82 3.17
CA SER A 26 -9.36 -14.48 4.30
C SER A 26 -9.13 -13.76 5.64
N ALA A 27 -9.88 -14.14 6.68
CA ALA A 27 -9.67 -13.59 8.03
C ALA A 27 -8.22 -13.79 8.48
N GLY A 28 -7.63 -12.75 9.09
CA GLY A 28 -6.25 -12.80 9.60
C GLY A 28 -5.12 -12.62 8.56
N THR A 29 -5.41 -12.48 7.26
CA THR A 29 -4.35 -12.39 6.22
C THR A 29 -3.84 -10.96 5.94
N GLY A 30 -3.97 -10.05 6.90
CA GLY A 30 -3.39 -8.70 6.79
C GLY A 30 -4.09 -7.73 5.81
N LYS A 31 -5.40 -7.87 5.56
CA LYS A 31 -6.19 -6.97 4.68
C LYS A 31 -5.90 -5.48 4.87
N THR A 32 -6.05 -4.99 6.10
CA THR A 32 -5.84 -3.57 6.45
C THR A 32 -4.39 -3.16 6.32
N TYR A 33 -3.46 -4.08 6.62
CA TYR A 33 -2.03 -3.88 6.43
C TYR A 33 -1.67 -3.72 4.95
N THR A 34 -2.18 -4.61 4.08
CA THR A 34 -2.02 -4.52 2.63
C THR A 34 -2.55 -3.20 2.09
N ILE A 35 -3.76 -2.77 2.48
CA ILE A 35 -4.33 -1.49 2.04
C ILE A 35 -3.40 -0.33 2.42
N GLY A 36 -2.85 -0.34 3.63
CA GLY A 36 -1.89 0.68 4.08
C GLY A 36 -0.64 0.76 3.20
N LEU A 37 -0.07 -0.38 2.78
CA LEU A 37 1.08 -0.39 1.87
C LEU A 37 0.72 0.10 0.47
N LEU A 38 -0.41 -0.33 -0.08
CA LEU A 38 -0.86 0.14 -1.39
C LEU A 38 -1.13 1.65 -1.39
N TYR A 39 -1.67 2.17 -0.29
CA TYR A 39 -1.87 3.62 -0.11
C TYR A 39 -0.55 4.38 -0.19
N LEU A 40 0.49 3.93 0.53
CA LEU A 40 1.82 4.54 0.48
C LEU A 40 2.43 4.46 -0.92
N ARG A 41 2.27 3.34 -1.62
CA ARG A 41 2.74 3.19 -3.01
C ARG A 41 2.06 4.17 -3.96
N LEU A 42 0.75 4.38 -3.83
CA LEU A 42 0.02 5.38 -4.63
C LEU A 42 0.46 6.81 -4.30
N LEU A 43 0.62 7.12 -3.02
CA LEU A 43 1.03 8.44 -2.54
C LEU A 43 2.42 8.83 -3.03
N LEU A 44 3.33 7.85 -3.13
CA LEU A 44 4.74 8.07 -3.44
C LEU A 44 5.13 7.66 -4.87
N GLY A 45 4.23 7.05 -5.64
CA GLY A 45 4.50 6.55 -6.98
C GLY A 45 5.45 5.35 -7.03
N LEU A 46 5.38 4.45 -6.04
CA LEU A 46 6.34 3.35 -5.86
C LEU A 46 5.91 2.03 -6.55
N GLY A 47 6.91 1.24 -6.94
CA GLY A 47 6.76 -0.10 -7.52
C GLY A 47 7.22 -0.25 -8.97
N GLY A 48 8.05 0.67 -9.48
CA GLY A 48 8.63 0.58 -10.83
C GLY A 48 7.57 0.46 -11.92
N GLU A 49 7.71 -0.52 -12.81
CA GLU A 49 6.75 -0.82 -13.89
C GLU A 49 5.32 -1.11 -13.38
N SER A 50 5.19 -1.54 -12.13
CA SER A 50 3.89 -1.81 -11.47
C SER A 50 3.30 -0.57 -10.76
N ALA A 51 3.99 0.57 -10.77
CA ALA A 51 3.53 1.79 -10.14
C ALA A 51 2.31 2.39 -10.86
N PHE A 52 1.64 3.31 -10.18
CA PHE A 52 0.66 4.17 -10.85
C PHE A 52 1.38 5.23 -11.70
N LEU A 53 0.69 5.81 -12.67
CA LEU A 53 1.26 6.73 -13.67
C LEU A 53 2.05 7.91 -13.05
N ARG A 54 1.63 8.36 -11.87
CA ARG A 54 2.29 9.41 -11.08
C ARG A 54 1.95 9.23 -9.59
N PRO A 55 2.69 9.88 -8.68
CA PRO A 55 2.23 10.04 -7.30
C PRO A 55 0.86 10.72 -7.23
N LEU A 56 0.02 10.27 -6.31
CA LEU A 56 -1.32 10.81 -6.05
C LEU A 56 -1.36 11.61 -4.74
N SER A 57 -2.17 12.67 -4.67
CA SER A 57 -2.46 13.33 -3.40
C SER A 57 -3.45 12.51 -2.56
N VAL A 58 -3.58 12.84 -1.27
CA VAL A 58 -4.51 12.15 -0.35
C VAL A 58 -5.96 12.23 -0.86
N GLU A 59 -6.34 13.36 -1.45
CA GLU A 59 -7.66 13.64 -1.99
C GLU A 59 -7.98 12.85 -3.26
N GLU A 60 -6.95 12.35 -3.94
CA GLU A 60 -7.07 11.55 -5.17
C GLU A 60 -7.21 10.04 -4.87
N ILE A 61 -7.07 9.61 -3.61
CA ILE A 61 -7.14 8.21 -3.19
C ILE A 61 -8.41 7.95 -2.37
N LEU A 62 -9.39 7.32 -3.02
CA LEU A 62 -10.63 6.90 -2.34
C LEU A 62 -10.48 5.52 -1.71
N VAL A 63 -10.68 5.44 -0.40
CA VAL A 63 -10.77 4.18 0.34
C VAL A 63 -12.12 4.10 1.03
N VAL A 64 -12.84 3.01 0.82
CA VAL A 64 -14.18 2.78 1.38
C VAL A 64 -14.23 1.46 2.14
N THR A 65 -14.99 1.42 3.23
CA THR A 65 -15.21 0.21 4.04
C THR A 65 -16.69 0.08 4.39
N PHE A 66 -17.12 -1.12 4.82
CA PHE A 66 -18.53 -1.39 5.11
C PHE A 66 -19.05 -0.65 6.36
N THR A 67 -18.20 -0.37 7.35
CA THR A 67 -18.60 0.29 8.60
C THR A 67 -17.83 1.58 8.85
N GLU A 68 -18.44 2.50 9.58
CA GLU A 68 -17.79 3.74 10.03
C GLU A 68 -16.58 3.46 10.92
N ALA A 69 -16.70 2.52 11.87
CA ALA A 69 -15.59 2.11 12.73
C ALA A 69 -14.38 1.58 11.94
N ALA A 70 -14.61 0.78 10.89
CA ALA A 70 -13.53 0.30 10.02
C ALA A 70 -12.92 1.45 9.20
N THR A 71 -13.72 2.44 8.83
CA THR A 71 -13.25 3.64 8.13
C THR A 71 -12.30 4.44 9.01
N ASP A 72 -12.67 4.66 10.27
CA ASP A 72 -11.86 5.41 11.22
C ASP A 72 -10.58 4.67 11.64
N GLU A 73 -10.66 3.35 11.85
CA GLU A 73 -9.47 2.53 12.12
C GLU A 73 -8.49 2.61 10.95
N LEU A 74 -8.98 2.44 9.71
CA LEU A 74 -8.14 2.45 8.53
C LEU A 74 -7.54 3.84 8.28
N ARG A 75 -8.32 4.90 8.50
CA ARG A 75 -7.85 6.29 8.43
C ARG A 75 -6.73 6.55 9.43
N ALA A 76 -6.90 6.15 10.69
CA ALA A 76 -5.87 6.30 11.73
C ALA A 76 -4.59 5.53 11.35
N ARG A 77 -4.74 4.30 10.85
CA ARG A 77 -3.62 3.46 10.39
C ARG A 77 -2.87 4.09 9.22
N ILE A 78 -3.56 4.61 8.21
CA ILE A 78 -2.92 5.26 7.06
C ILE A 78 -2.13 6.49 7.52
N ARG A 79 -2.72 7.34 8.39
CA ARG A 79 -2.00 8.49 8.95
C ARG A 79 -0.74 8.08 9.72
N ASN A 80 -0.84 7.04 10.55
CA ASN A 80 0.30 6.52 11.29
C ASN A 80 1.40 6.01 10.33
N ASN A 81 1.02 5.23 9.31
CA ASN A 81 1.96 4.71 8.32
C ASN A 81 2.71 5.83 7.58
N ILE A 82 2.01 6.91 7.20
CA ILE A 82 2.62 8.09 6.57
C ILE A 82 3.61 8.74 7.53
N HIS A 83 3.21 8.91 8.80
CA HIS A 83 4.07 9.52 9.81
C HIS A 83 5.35 8.72 10.04
N GLU A 84 5.22 7.43 10.28
CA GLU A 84 6.36 6.53 10.53
C GLU A 84 7.30 6.45 9.33
N LEU A 85 6.77 6.27 8.11
CA LEU A 85 7.62 6.23 6.92
C LEU A 85 8.34 7.57 6.71
N ARG A 86 7.66 8.70 6.92
CA ARG A 86 8.29 10.03 6.86
C ARG A 86 9.43 10.16 7.87
N LEU A 87 9.25 9.70 9.11
CA LEU A 87 10.31 9.71 10.12
C LEU A 87 11.50 8.84 9.69
N ALA A 88 11.24 7.66 9.14
CA ALA A 88 12.28 6.77 8.63
C ALA A 88 13.09 7.43 7.50
N CYS A 89 12.43 8.10 6.55
CA CYS A 89 13.10 8.88 5.50
C CYS A 89 14.01 9.98 6.07
N ILE A 90 13.54 10.73 7.07
CA ILE A 90 14.30 11.86 7.65
C ILE A 90 15.54 11.36 8.41
N ARG A 91 15.42 10.24 9.11
CA ARG A 91 16.50 9.69 9.93
C ARG A 91 17.58 8.98 9.12
N ASN A 92 17.35 8.73 7.81
CA ASN A 92 18.16 7.82 6.99
C ASN A 92 18.37 6.46 7.67
N ASP A 93 17.39 6.06 8.47
CA ASP A 93 17.51 4.90 9.34
C ASP A 93 16.93 3.68 8.63
N ILE A 94 17.80 2.94 7.96
CA ILE A 94 17.47 1.65 7.34
C ILE A 94 17.29 0.57 8.42
N GLU A 95 17.62 0.85 9.70
CA GLU A 95 17.37 -0.04 10.84
C GLU A 95 15.99 0.18 11.48
N SER A 96 15.01 0.68 10.73
CA SER A 96 13.63 0.56 11.18
C SER A 96 13.32 -0.93 11.39
N SER A 97 12.79 -1.30 12.56
CA SER A 97 12.38 -2.70 12.85
C SER A 97 11.26 -3.20 11.94
N ASN A 98 10.76 -2.37 11.02
CA ASN A 98 9.68 -2.67 10.11
C ASN A 98 10.21 -2.96 8.70
N ASP A 99 10.38 -4.25 8.39
CA ASP A 99 10.79 -4.78 7.08
C ASP A 99 10.01 -4.17 5.90
N ALA A 100 8.74 -3.82 6.11
CA ALA A 100 7.91 -3.25 5.06
C ALA A 100 8.29 -1.83 4.68
N TYR A 101 8.68 -1.02 5.66
CA TYR A 101 9.12 0.35 5.39
C TYR A 101 10.50 0.34 4.75
N ASN A 102 11.39 -0.55 5.18
CA ASN A 102 12.71 -0.70 4.56
C ASN A 102 12.57 -1.03 3.07
N LYS A 103 11.68 -1.96 2.71
CA LYS A 103 11.35 -2.27 1.30
C LYS A 103 10.80 -1.09 0.50
N LEU A 104 10.05 -0.18 1.13
CA LEU A 104 9.58 1.04 0.47
C LEU A 104 10.70 2.09 0.35
N LEU A 105 11.55 2.22 1.37
CA LEU A 105 12.69 3.13 1.38
C LEU A 105 13.69 2.77 0.28
N GLU A 106 13.97 1.48 0.09
CA GLU A 106 14.79 0.98 -1.03
C GLU A 106 14.25 1.44 -2.40
N GLN A 107 12.93 1.51 -2.57
CA GLN A 107 12.31 1.98 -3.81
C GLN A 107 12.34 3.50 -3.98
N ILE A 108 12.49 4.27 -2.90
CA ILE A 108 12.58 5.73 -2.92
C ILE A 108 14.00 6.19 -3.29
N GLN A 109 15.01 5.41 -2.89
CA GLN A 109 16.43 5.74 -3.10
C GLN A 109 16.96 5.38 -4.50
N ASN A 110 16.19 4.62 -5.28
CA ASN A 110 16.49 4.27 -6.69
C ASN A 110 15.87 5.27 -7.66
#